data_AF-A0A2V3HMK9-F1
#
_entry.id   AF-A0A2V3HMK9-F1
#
_cell.length_a   1.000
_cell.length_b   1.000
_cell.length_c   1.000
_cell.angle_alpha   90.00
_cell.angle_beta   90.00
_cell.angle_gamma   90.00
#
_symmetry.space_group_name_H-M   'P 1'
#
loop_
_entity.id
_entity.type
_entity.pdbx_description
1 polymer ?
#
loop_
_entity_poly.entity_id
_entity_poly.type
_entity_poly.pdbx_seq_one_letter_code
_entity_poly.pdbx_strand_id
1 'polypeptide(L)' 'AFEDNACVLVSNDRGEIVGSDIKGPVSREAAERWPRIAATAKQIV' A
#
# COMPACT_ATOMS: atom_id res chain seq x y z
N ALA A 1 -0.15 13.91 -8.35
CA ALA A 1 1.26 13.51 -8.16
C ALA A 1 1.51 13.43 -6.66
N PHE A 2 2.32 12.47 -6.22
CA PHE A 2 2.67 12.34 -4.80
C PHE A 2 3.78 13.32 -4.44
N GLU A 3 3.86 13.69 -3.15
CA GLU A 3 4.90 14.58 -2.62
C GLU A 3 6.25 13.87 -2.52
N ASP A 4 6.23 12.58 -2.16
CA ASP A 4 7.37 11.73 -1.96
C ASP A 4 7.23 10.39 -2.71
N ASN A 5 8.33 9.65 -2.79
CA ASN A 5 8.35 8.28 -3.29
C ASN A 5 8.43 7.34 -2.09
N ALA A 6 7.47 6.42 -1.97
CA ALA A 6 7.39 5.46 -0.88
C ALA A 6 7.17 4.03 -1.40
N CYS A 7 7.48 3.03 -0.57
CA CYS A 7 7.23 1.62 -0.86
C CYS A 7 6.74 0.86 0.38
N VAL A 8 5.95 -0.20 0.16
CA VAL A 8 5.47 -1.09 1.22
C VAL A 8 6.19 -2.44 1.09
N LEU A 9 6.77 -2.91 2.19
CA LEU A 9 7.43 -4.21 2.23
C LEU A 9 6.39 -5.34 2.29
N VAL A 10 6.53 -6.30 1.39
CA VAL A 10 5.72 -7.51 1.32
C VAL A 10 6.61 -8.75 1.49
N SER A 11 6.07 -9.78 2.13
CA SER A 11 6.78 -11.02 2.43
C SER A 11 6.82 -11.99 1.25
N ASN A 12 5.92 -11.85 0.29
CA ASN A 12 5.78 -12.73 -0.87
C ASN A 12 5.08 -12.03 -2.04
N ASP A 13 5.04 -12.71 -3.18
CA ASP A 13 4.40 -12.24 -4.42
C ASP A 13 2.87 -12.14 -4.33
N ARG A 14 2.27 -12.63 -3.23
CA ARG A 14 0.83 -12.48 -2.95
C ARG A 14 0.50 -11.14 -2.29
N GLY A 15 1.50 -10.35 -1.93
CA GLY A 15 1.32 -9.01 -1.36
C GLY A 15 0.96 -9.02 0.13
N GLU A 16 1.36 -10.05 0.86
CA GLU A 16 1.22 -10.08 2.32
C GLU A 16 2.19 -9.08 2.97
N ILE A 17 1.63 -8.06 3.61
CA ILE A 17 2.38 -6.98 4.24
C ILE A 17 3.21 -7.46 5.43
N VAL A 18 4.48 -7.04 5.48
CA VAL A 18 5.38 -7.30 6.62
C VAL A 18 5.09 -6.33 7.76
N GLY A 19 4.69 -5.10 7.44
CA GLY A 19 4.34 -4.06 8.40
C GLY A 19 2.90 -4.16 8.91
N SER A 20 2.63 -3.52 10.04
CA SER A 20 1.30 -3.46 10.67
C SER A 20 0.47 -2.24 10.25
N ASP A 21 1.09 -1.20 9.70
CA ASP A 21 0.43 0.06 9.32
C ASP A 21 1.12 0.70 8.11
N ILE A 22 0.36 1.38 7.26
CA ILE A 22 0.87 2.14 6.11
C ILE A 22 0.80 3.63 6.45
N LYS A 23 1.92 4.34 6.26
CA LYS A 23 2.00 5.79 6.47
C LYS A 23 1.85 6.50 5.13
N GLY A 24 0.93 7.44 5.06
CA GLY A 24 0.64 8.21 3.85
C GLY A 24 -0.42 7.58 2.94
N PRO A 25 -0.79 8.31 1.88
CA PRO A 25 -1.80 7.87 0.92
C PRO A 25 -1.25 6.82 -0.06
N VAL A 26 -2.11 5.89 -0.49
CA VAL A 26 -1.79 4.87 -1.50
C VAL A 26 -2.53 5.18 -2.80
N SER A 27 -1.87 5.03 -3.95
CA SER A 27 -2.51 5.19 -5.26
C SER A 27 -3.65 4.20 -5.48
N ARG A 28 -4.74 4.62 -6.11
CA ARG A 28 -5.87 3.75 -6.45
C ARG A 28 -5.47 2.51 -7.24
N GLU A 29 -4.56 2.62 -8.20
CA GLU A 29 -4.07 1.49 -9.00
C GLU A 29 -3.35 0.44 -8.15
N ALA A 30 -2.57 0.88 -7.16
CA ALA A 30 -1.89 -0.02 -6.23
C ALA A 30 -2.89 -0.69 -5.27
N ALA A 31 -3.91 0.04 -4.81
CA ALA A 31 -4.97 -0.50 -3.97
C ALA A 31 -5.81 -1.56 -4.71
N GLU A 32 -6.14 -1.32 -5.98
CA GLU A 32 -6.87 -2.29 -6.82
C GLU A 32 -6.06 -3.56 -7.08
N ARG A 33 -4.73 -3.43 -7.26
CA ARG A 33 -3.85 -4.57 -7.51
C ARG A 33 -3.57 -5.40 -6.25
N TRP A 34 -3.49 -4.76 -5.09
CA TRP A 34 -3.04 -5.39 -3.84
C TRP A 34 -4.10 -5.26 -2.74
N PRO A 35 -5.04 -6.22 -2.60
CA PRO A 35 -6.17 -6.10 -1.68
C PRO A 35 -5.77 -5.91 -0.21
N ARG A 36 -4.67 -6.53 0.22
CA ARG A 36 -4.13 -6.37 1.58
C ARG A 36 -3.59 -4.96 1.83
N ILE A 37 -2.96 -4.34 0.84
CA ILE A 37 -2.46 -2.97 0.94
C ILE A 37 -3.65 -2.01 1.01
N ALA A 38 -4.69 -2.21 0.18
CA ALA A 38 -5.91 -1.41 0.22
C ALA A 38 -6.61 -1.47 1.60
N ALA A 39 -6.67 -2.65 2.20
CA ALA A 39 -7.29 -2.86 3.51
C ALA A 39 -6.55 -2.15 4.65
N THR A 40 -5.23 -1.93 4.51
CA THR A 40 -4.40 -1.28 5.54
C THR A 40 -4.17 0.20 5.27
N ALA A 41 -4.37 0.66 4.03
CA ALA A 41 -4.21 2.06 3.67
C ALA A 41 -5.26 2.95 4.37
N LYS A 42 -4.82 4.06 4.96
CA LYS A 42 -5.72 5.05 5.60
C LYS A 42 -6.36 6.01 4.63
N GLN A 43 -5.72 6.21 3.48
CA GLN A 43 -6.18 7.10 2.44
C GLN A 43 -5.77 6.51 1.09
N ILE A 44 -6.70 6.52 0.13
CA ILE A 44 -6.47 6.09 -1.24
C ILE A 44 -6.73 7.29 -2.14
N VAL A 45 -5.80 7.59 -3.06
CA VAL A 45 -5.84 8.75 -3.97
C VAL A 45 -5.54 8.38 -5.41
#